data_AF-A0A833ZKT1-F1
#
_entry.id   AF-A0A833ZKT1-F1
#
_cell.length_a   1.000
_cell.length_b   1.000
_cell.length_c   1.000
_cell.angle_alpha   90.00
_cell.angle_beta   90.00
_cell.angle_gamma   90.00
#
_symmetry.space_group_name_H-M   'P 1'
#
loop_
_entity.id
_entity.type
_entity.pdbx_description
1 polymer ?
#
loop_
_entity_poly.entity_id
_entity_poly.type
_entity_poly.pdbx_seq_one_letter_code
_entity_poly.pdbx_strand_id
1 'polypeptide(L)'
;MLTLQNWLSFYEKNYEFVGKVIGRFYGEDGLPTPELTQVEAKISKGLEAKTRALEEKHKFPPCNSEWSSARGSRFWCSPNRQTHKFMLLRSAPLSFCLQWRCEQRLDWRPQEAV
;
A
#
# COMPACT_ATOMS: atom_id res chain seq x y z
N MET A 1 6.50 -10.40 3.40
CA MET A 1 6.57 -11.26 2.20
C MET A 1 7.12 -10.51 0.99
N LEU A 2 6.53 -9.41 0.54
CA LEU A 2 7.11 -8.62 -0.57
C LEU A 2 8.55 -8.11 -0.34
N THR A 3 8.89 -7.78 0.91
CA THR A 3 10.26 -7.43 1.29
C THR A 3 11.25 -8.56 1.02
N LEU A 4 10.88 -9.80 1.32
CA LEU A 4 11.72 -10.98 1.06
C LEU A 4 11.89 -11.23 -0.43
N GLN A 5 10.84 -11.01 -1.23
CA GLN A 5 10.96 -11.06 -2.69
C GLN A 5 11.98 -10.03 -3.19
N ASN A 6 11.90 -8.78 -2.68
CA ASN A 6 12.82 -7.73 -3.12
C ASN A 6 14.28 -8.10 -2.80
N TRP A 7 14.51 -8.67 -1.61
CA TRP A 7 15.83 -9.19 -1.23
C TRP A 7 16.27 -10.34 -2.13
N LEU A 8 15.41 -11.30 -2.41
CA LEU A 8 15.71 -12.41 -3.32
C LEU A 8 16.12 -11.89 -4.71
N SER A 9 15.30 -11.01 -5.31
CA SER A 9 15.62 -10.38 -6.60
C SER A 9 16.88 -9.52 -6.56
N PHE A 10 17.19 -8.90 -5.41
CA PHE A 10 18.45 -8.18 -5.24
C PHE A 10 19.63 -9.16 -5.29
N TYR A 11 19.60 -10.26 -4.54
CA TYR A 11 20.70 -11.20 -4.52
C TYR A 11 20.88 -11.94 -5.85
N GLU A 12 19.79 -12.37 -6.49
CA GLU A 12 19.83 -13.01 -7.82
C GLU A 12 20.45 -12.13 -8.90
N LYS A 13 20.28 -10.80 -8.79
CA LYS A 13 20.85 -9.85 -9.76
C LYS A 13 22.30 -9.49 -9.50
N ASN A 14 22.71 -9.47 -8.23
CA ASN A 14 24.00 -8.92 -7.82
C ASN A 14 25.05 -10.00 -7.50
N TYR A 15 24.64 -11.26 -7.38
CA TYR A 15 25.52 -12.36 -6.99
C TYR A 15 25.33 -13.56 -7.90
N GLU A 16 26.42 -14.32 -8.10
CA GLU A 16 26.37 -15.57 -8.84
C GLU A 16 25.62 -16.64 -8.03
N PHE A 17 24.74 -17.37 -8.70
CA PHE A 17 23.97 -18.43 -8.09
C PHE A 17 24.83 -19.70 -7.95
N VAL A 18 25.14 -20.07 -6.70
CA VAL A 18 25.99 -21.25 -6.39
C VAL A 18 25.16 -22.51 -6.11
N GLY A 19 23.92 -22.36 -5.66
CA GLY A 19 23.06 -23.51 -5.34
C GLY A 19 21.95 -23.18 -4.33
N LYS A 20 21.24 -24.24 -3.91
CA LYS A 20 20.15 -24.16 -2.93
C LYS A 20 20.61 -24.68 -1.58
N VAL A 21 20.13 -24.04 -0.51
CA VAL A 21 20.40 -24.45 0.87
C VAL A 21 19.32 -25.42 1.33
N ILE A 22 19.75 -26.61 1.77
CA ILE A 22 18.88 -27.63 2.37
C ILE A 22 18.26 -27.07 3.66
N GLY A 23 16.96 -27.25 3.83
CA GLY A 23 16.23 -26.84 5.02
C GLY A 23 14.76 -26.56 4.75
N ARG A 24 14.25 -25.45 5.29
CA ARG A 24 12.82 -25.13 5.29
C ARG A 24 12.20 -24.99 3.90
N PHE A 25 12.98 -24.62 2.89
CA PHE A 25 12.45 -24.35 1.54
C PHE A 25 12.84 -25.42 0.52
N TYR A 26 13.97 -26.10 0.72
CA TYR A 26 14.47 -27.15 -0.17
C TYR A 26 14.87 -28.39 0.61
N GLY A 27 14.46 -29.56 0.14
CA GLY A 27 14.85 -30.85 0.71
C GLY A 27 16.31 -31.23 0.39
N GLU A 28 16.76 -32.35 0.94
CA GLU A 28 18.07 -32.94 0.64
C GLU A 28 18.22 -33.35 -0.83
N ASP A 29 17.10 -33.65 -1.48
CA ASP A 29 16.96 -33.91 -2.91
C ASP A 29 17.01 -32.63 -3.78
N GLY A 30 17.10 -31.45 -3.15
CA GLY A 30 17.04 -30.15 -3.83
C GLY A 30 15.65 -29.76 -4.34
N LEU A 31 14.63 -30.56 -4.04
CA LEU A 31 13.25 -30.31 -4.44
C LEU A 31 12.60 -29.26 -3.52
N PRO A 32 11.69 -28.44 -4.07
CA PRO A 32 10.95 -27.47 -3.28
C PRO A 32 10.04 -28.18 -2.28
N THR A 33 10.03 -27.66 -1.06
CA THR A 33 9.11 -28.10 0.01
C THR A 33 7.74 -27.41 -0.12
N PRO A 34 6.68 -27.98 0.49
CA PRO A 34 5.37 -27.32 0.53
C PRO A 34 5.40 -25.91 1.13
N GLU A 35 6.32 -25.66 2.07
CA GLU A 35 6.55 -24.35 2.68
C GLU A 35 6.97 -23.30 1.65
N LEU A 36 7.81 -23.65 0.69
CA LEU A 36 8.22 -22.74 -0.39
C LEU A 36 7.01 -22.32 -1.22
N THR A 37 6.19 -23.29 -1.65
CA THR A 37 4.97 -23.02 -2.43
C THR A 37 4.02 -22.09 -1.68
N GLN A 38 3.85 -22.26 -0.37
CA GLN A 38 3.02 -21.37 0.44
C GLN A 38 3.57 -19.94 0.51
N VAL A 39 4.89 -19.79 0.60
CA VAL A 39 5.53 -18.46 0.62
C VAL A 39 5.41 -17.78 -0.74
N GLU A 40 5.66 -18.49 -1.84
CA GLU A 40 5.49 -18.00 -3.20
C GLU A 40 4.04 -17.54 -3.45
N ALA A 41 3.06 -18.31 -3.02
CA ALA A 41 1.64 -17.92 -3.10
C ALA A 41 1.34 -16.64 -2.30
N LYS A 42 1.94 -16.46 -1.12
CA LYS A 42 1.80 -15.22 -0.32
C LYS A 42 2.48 -14.03 -1.00
N ILE A 43 3.61 -14.24 -1.69
CA ILE A 43 4.30 -13.20 -2.46
C ILE A 43 3.42 -12.77 -3.63
N SER A 44 2.90 -13.72 -4.42
CA SER A 44 2.00 -13.47 -5.54
C SER A 44 0.77 -12.64 -5.09
N LYS A 45 0.06 -13.07 -4.04
CA LYS A 45 -1.06 -12.30 -3.47
C LYS A 45 -0.65 -10.90 -3.01
N GLY A 46 0.55 -10.77 -2.46
CA GLY A 46 1.11 -9.47 -2.06
C GLY A 46 1.30 -8.54 -3.26
N LEU A 47 1.80 -9.06 -4.40
CA LEU A 47 2.04 -8.28 -5.60
C LEU A 47 0.72 -7.80 -6.21
N GLU A 48 -0.28 -8.67 -6.29
CA GLU A 48 -1.63 -8.31 -6.72
C GLU A 48 -2.23 -7.19 -5.84
N ALA A 49 -2.10 -7.33 -4.51
CA ALA A 49 -2.57 -6.31 -3.58
C ALA A 49 -1.83 -4.97 -3.74
N LYS A 50 -0.52 -5.01 -4.03
CA LYS A 50 0.27 -3.80 -4.31
C LYS A 50 -0.22 -3.11 -5.59
N THR A 51 -0.46 -3.87 -6.66
CA THR A 51 -0.99 -3.33 -7.92
C THR A 51 -2.36 -2.71 -7.73
N ARG A 52 -3.28 -3.42 -7.07
CA ARG A 52 -4.62 -2.91 -6.75
C ARG A 52 -4.55 -1.63 -5.91
N ALA A 53 -3.66 -1.57 -4.92
CA ALA A 53 -3.48 -0.37 -4.10
C ALA A 53 -2.92 0.82 -4.92
N LEU A 54 -2.13 0.58 -5.97
CA LEU A 54 -1.69 1.63 -6.88
C LEU A 54 -2.85 2.13 -7.75
N GLU A 55 -3.64 1.22 -8.32
CA GLU A 55 -4.84 1.57 -9.09
C GLU A 55 -5.84 2.38 -8.25
N GLU A 56 -6.05 1.98 -7.00
CA GLU A 56 -6.87 2.74 -6.05
C GLU A 56 -6.31 4.12 -5.77
N LYS A 57 -4.98 4.27 -5.64
CA LYS A 57 -4.33 5.59 -5.49
C LYS A 57 -4.44 6.45 -6.74
N HIS A 58 -4.51 5.85 -7.92
CA HIS A 58 -4.79 6.58 -9.17
C HIS A 58 -6.25 7.03 -9.23
N LYS A 59 -7.18 6.18 -8.81
CA LYS A 59 -8.61 6.49 -8.75
C LYS A 59 -8.95 7.51 -7.66
N PHE A 60 -8.25 7.46 -6.54
CA PHE A 60 -8.47 8.29 -5.36
C PHE A 60 -7.15 8.99 -4.97
N PRO A 61 -6.90 10.22 -5.47
CA PRO A 61 -5.71 10.96 -5.11
C PRO A 61 -5.69 11.25 -3.61
N PRO A 62 -4.50 11.46 -3.01
CA PRO A 62 -4.40 11.85 -1.62
C PRO A 62 -5.12 13.18 -1.41
N CYS A 63 -6.06 13.17 -0.48
CA CYS A 63 -6.76 14.36 -0.04
C CYS A 63 -6.19 14.81 1.30
N ASN A 64 -6.05 16.11 1.45
CA ASN A 64 -5.76 16.76 2.71
C ASN A 64 -7.06 17.21 3.37
N SER A 65 -6.99 17.37 4.68
CA SER A 65 -8.06 17.92 5.51
C SER A 65 -7.45 18.92 6.47
N GLU A 66 -8.03 20.11 6.53
CA GLU A 66 -7.67 21.18 7.47
C GLU A 66 -8.91 21.49 8.31
N TRP A 67 -8.71 21.85 9.58
CA TRP A 67 -9.77 22.43 10.39
C TRP A 67 -9.23 23.64 11.15
N SER A 68 -10.05 24.68 11.26
CA SER A 68 -9.77 25.81 12.15
C SER A 68 -11.07 26.26 12.82
N SER A 69 -10.96 26.80 14.03
CA SER A 69 -12.13 27.33 14.76
C SER A 69 -12.83 28.46 14.01
N ALA A 70 -12.08 29.26 13.26
CA ALA A 70 -12.61 30.39 12.49
C ALA A 70 -13.25 30.00 11.15
N ARG A 71 -12.75 28.96 10.46
CA ARG A 71 -13.19 28.58 9.10
C ARG A 71 -13.88 27.23 9.01
N GLY A 72 -13.94 26.46 10.10
CA GLY A 72 -14.42 25.08 10.08
C GLY A 72 -13.49 24.13 9.32
N SER A 73 -14.05 23.02 8.82
CA SER A 73 -13.30 21.99 8.07
C SER A 73 -13.19 22.31 6.58
N ARG A 74 -12.02 22.07 6.00
CA ARG A 74 -11.73 22.17 4.58
C ARG A 74 -11.05 20.91 4.08
N PHE A 75 -11.48 20.40 2.93
CA PHE A 75 -10.87 19.26 2.26
C PHE A 75 -10.43 19.66 0.85
N TRP A 76 -9.28 19.15 0.42
CA TRP A 76 -8.83 19.33 -0.97
C TRP A 76 -7.95 18.17 -1.38
N CYS A 77 -8.07 17.75 -2.64
CA CYS A 77 -7.24 16.71 -3.22
C CYS A 77 -6.34 17.35 -4.28
N SER A 78 -5.03 17.20 -4.14
CA SER A 78 -4.06 17.78 -5.07
C SER A 78 -3.78 16.81 -6.23
N PRO A 79 -3.68 17.27 -7.49
CA PRO A 79 -3.17 16.46 -8.58
C PRO A 79 -1.72 16.03 -8.26
N ASN A 80 -1.51 14.73 -8.08
CA ASN A 80 -0.29 14.16 -7.49
C ASN A 80 1.02 14.56 -8.20
N ARG A 81 1.98 15.09 -7.44
CA ARG A 81 3.34 14.50 -7.46
C ARG A 81 3.49 13.76 -6.15
N GLN A 82 3.85 12.48 -6.25
CA GLN A 82 4.15 11.61 -5.12
C GLN A 82 5.34 12.20 -4.35
N THR A 83 5.10 13.19 -3.51
CA THR A 83 6.09 13.67 -2.54
C THR A 83 6.03 12.68 -1.39
N HIS A 84 7.19 12.10 -1.06
CA HIS A 84 7.39 11.24 0.09
C HIS A 84 6.69 11.87 1.28
N LYS A 85 5.64 11.21 1.78
CA LYS A 85 4.82 11.69 2.89
C LYS A 85 5.70 11.69 4.14
N PHE A 86 6.41 12.80 4.37
CA PHE A 86 7.05 13.06 5.66
C PHE A 86 5.92 13.16 6.68
N MET A 87 5.91 12.15 7.55
CA MET A 87 4.99 12.01 8.64
C MET A 87 5.18 13.20 9.60
N LEU A 88 4.16 14.05 9.73
CA LEU A 88 4.02 14.91 10.91
C LEU A 88 2.71 14.54 11.59
N LEU A 89 2.84 13.64 12.57
CA LEU A 89 1.84 13.34 13.58
C LEU A 89 1.71 14.54 14.53
N ARG A 90 0.49 15.05 14.72
CA ARG A 90 0.02 15.48 16.05
C ARG A 90 -1.46 15.14 16.23
N SER A 91 -1.68 14.07 16.99
CA SER A 91 -2.80 13.81 17.91
C SER A 91 -4.20 14.34 17.53
N ALA A 92 -5.07 13.45 17.02
CA ALA A 92 -6.52 13.58 17.13
C ALA A 92 -7.09 12.28 17.75
N PRO A 93 -8.15 12.36 18.59
CA PRO A 93 -8.65 11.24 19.38
C PRO A 93 -9.25 10.11 18.53
N LEU A 94 -9.08 8.89 19.00
CA LEU A 94 -9.33 7.59 18.34
C LEU A 94 -10.80 7.26 17.98
N SER A 95 -11.74 8.19 18.10
CA SER A 95 -13.18 7.87 17.97
C SER A 95 -13.82 8.17 16.61
N PHE A 96 -13.06 8.60 15.59
CA PHE A 96 -13.64 8.88 14.26
C PHE A 96 -12.77 8.37 13.09
N CYS A 97 -12.45 7.07 13.11
CA CYS A 97 -12.08 6.36 11.87
C CYS A 97 -13.32 5.65 11.32
N LEU A 98 -14.39 6.40 11.03
CA LEU A 98 -15.42 5.91 10.13
C LEU A 98 -14.83 5.94 8.72
N GLN A 99 -14.53 4.75 8.20
CA GLN A 99 -14.62 4.34 6.79
C GLN A 99 -14.93 5.47 5.78
N TRP A 100 -14.00 6.37 5.49
CA TRP A 100 -14.16 7.31 4.37
C TRP A 100 -13.81 6.59 3.07
N ARG A 101 -14.75 5.77 2.59
CA ARG A 101 -14.79 5.36 1.19
C ARG A 101 -15.31 6.57 0.42
N CYS A 102 -14.50 7.12 -0.47
CA CYS A 102 -14.96 8.14 -1.42
C CYS A 102 -15.88 7.43 -2.42
N GLU A 103 -17.12 7.22 -2.00
CA GLU A 103 -18.12 6.40 -2.68
C GLU A 103 -18.76 7.22 -3.80
N GLN A 104 -18.06 7.30 -4.93
CA GLN A 104 -18.53 7.33 -6.34
C GLN A 104 -19.79 8.11 -6.77
N ARG A 105 -20.44 8.94 -5.95
CA ARG A 105 -21.66 9.65 -6.38
C ARG A 105 -21.93 10.91 -5.56
N LEU A 106 -21.15 11.95 -5.77
CA LEU A 106 -21.59 13.32 -5.47
C LEU A 106 -21.34 14.18 -6.71
N ASP A 107 -22.41 14.26 -7.48
CA ASP A 107 -22.72 15.35 -8.40
C ASP A 107 -22.45 16.67 -7.67
N TRP A 108 -21.45 17.43 -8.12
CA TRP A 108 -21.09 18.72 -7.56
C TRP A 108 -22.16 19.74 -7.97
N ARG A 109 -23.28 19.81 -7.25
CA ARG A 109 -24.17 20.97 -7.33
C ARG A 109 -23.79 21.99 -6.27
N PRO A 110 -23.60 23.28 -6.63
CA PRO A 110 -23.54 24.33 -5.65
C PRO A 110 -24.92 24.43 -5.00
N GLN A 111 -25.01 24.19 -3.70
CA GLN A 111 -26.16 24.67 -2.94
C GLN A 111 -25.98 26.19 -2.82
N GLU A 112 -26.75 26.93 -3.60
CA GLU A 112 -27.07 28.32 -3.27
C GLU A 112 -27.71 28.31 -1.87
N ALA A 113 -27.05 28.96 -0.93
CA ALA A 113 -27.64 29.25 0.37
C ALA A 113 -28.59 30.44 0.21
N VAL A 114 -29.81 30.27 0.71
CA VAL A 114 -30.81 31.34 0.93
C VAL A 114 -30.21 32.45 1.79
#